data_AF-A0A2R6KEN1-F1
#
_entry.id   AF-A0A2R6KEN1-F1
#
_cell.length_a   1.000
_cell.length_b   1.000
_cell.length_c   1.000
_cell.angle_alpha   90.00
_cell.angle_beta   90.00
_cell.angle_gamma   90.00
#
_symmetry.space_group_name_H-M   'P 1'
#
loop_
_entity.id
_entity.type
_entity.pdbx_description
1 polymer ?
#
loop_
_entity_poly.entity_id
_entity_poly.type
_entity_poly.pdbx_seq_one_letter_code
_entity_poly.pdbx_strand_id
1 'polypeptide(L)'
;MSEKIFDRETLLDLTVNFIPFGIILFFIGVFALVSPWGVDPFVSGMQFAVVGIMAAALVVLTYYAGKAISTAEKKAEADQGHSK
;
A
#
# COMPACT_ATOMS: atom_id res chain seq x y z
N MET A 1 27.81 1.12 -9.83
CA MET A 1 27.37 0.04 -8.92
C MET A 1 26.17 0.47 -8.05
N SER A 2 25.28 1.35 -8.57
CA SER A 2 24.21 2.02 -7.78
C SER A 2 22.79 1.62 -8.18
N GLU A 3 22.60 1.19 -9.44
CA GLU A 3 21.28 0.94 -10.03
C GLU A 3 20.58 -0.32 -9.45
N LYS A 4 21.33 -1.33 -8.99
CA LYS A 4 20.78 -2.60 -8.46
C LYS A 4 20.47 -2.62 -6.96
N ILE A 5 20.98 -1.66 -6.19
CA ILE A 5 20.69 -1.57 -4.74
C ILE A 5 19.43 -0.73 -4.54
N PHE A 6 19.26 0.34 -5.32
CA PHE A 6 18.18 1.31 -5.18
C PHE A 6 16.79 0.80 -5.63
N ASP A 7 16.74 0.01 -6.70
CA ASP A 7 15.50 -0.64 -7.16
C ASP A 7 14.95 -1.60 -6.10
N ARG A 8 15.83 -2.25 -5.33
CA ARG A 8 15.44 -3.12 -4.22
C ARG A 8 14.88 -2.38 -3.01
N GLU A 9 15.37 -1.19 -2.70
CA GLU A 9 14.82 -0.41 -1.58
C GLU A 9 13.45 0.19 -1.92
N THR A 10 13.29 0.72 -3.14
CA THR A 10 11.98 1.22 -3.60
C THR A 10 10.95 0.10 -3.70
N LEU A 11 11.33 -1.06 -4.24
CA LEU A 11 10.48 -2.25 -4.25
C LEU A 11 10.20 -2.75 -2.82
N LEU A 12 11.16 -2.67 -1.90
CA LEU A 12 10.96 -3.03 -0.50
C LEU A 12 9.93 -2.12 0.17
N ASP A 13 10.04 -0.80 0.01
CA ASP A 13 9.10 0.16 0.61
C ASP A 13 7.68 -0.02 0.10
N LEU A 14 7.51 -0.21 -1.21
CA LEU A 14 6.20 -0.47 -1.82
C LEU A 14 5.65 -1.83 -1.36
N THR A 15 6.49 -2.85 -1.25
CA THR A 15 6.08 -4.18 -0.75
C THR A 15 5.68 -4.13 0.72
N VAL A 16 6.45 -3.42 1.57
CA VAL A 16 6.15 -3.25 3.00
C VAL A 16 4.82 -2.53 3.20
N ASN A 17 4.44 -1.60 2.31
CA ASN A 17 3.12 -0.95 2.33
C ASN A 17 1.99 -1.87 1.84
N PHE A 18 2.29 -2.78 0.91
CA PHE A 18 1.31 -3.72 0.34
C PHE A 18 1.00 -4.90 1.28
N ILE A 19 1.93 -5.29 2.15
CA ILE A 19 1.73 -6.38 3.12
C ILE A 19 0.53 -6.11 4.06
N PRO A 20 0.43 -4.95 4.76
CA PRO A 20 -0.72 -4.62 5.57
C PRO A 20 -2.03 -4.64 4.78
N PHE A 21 -2.02 -4.18 3.52
CA PHE A 21 -3.19 -4.23 2.65
C PHE A 21 -3.66 -5.67 2.40
N GLY A 22 -2.73 -6.58 2.08
CA GLY A 22 -3.04 -7.99 1.90
C GLY A 22 -3.63 -8.64 3.15
N ILE A 23 -3.10 -8.33 4.33
CA ILE A 23 -3.62 -8.81 5.61
C ILE A 23 -5.05 -8.32 5.83
N ILE A 24 -5.31 -7.04 5.60
CA ILE A 24 -6.64 -6.45 5.74
C ILE A 24 -7.64 -7.14 4.82
N LEU A 25 -7.32 -7.30 3.53
CA LEU A 25 -8.19 -7.96 2.57
C LEU A 25 -8.46 -9.43 2.95
N PHE A 26 -7.44 -10.13 3.43
CA PHE A 26 -7.59 -11.50 3.90
C PHE A 26 -8.62 -11.59 5.04
N PHE A 27 -8.48 -10.75 6.07
CA PHE A 27 -9.42 -10.77 7.20
C PHE A 27 -10.81 -10.25 6.84
N ILE A 28 -10.94 -9.28 5.94
CA ILE A 28 -12.24 -8.88 5.39
C ILE A 28 -12.91 -10.09 4.75
N GLY A 29 -12.20 -10.84 3.90
CA GLY A 29 -12.72 -12.02 3.24
C GLY A 29 -13.12 -13.12 4.24
N VAL A 30 -12.26 -13.40 5.22
CA VAL A 30 -12.56 -14.38 6.28
C VAL A 30 -13.81 -13.98 7.07
N PHE A 31 -13.92 -12.72 7.50
CA PHE A 31 -15.07 -12.27 8.29
C PHE A 31 -16.35 -12.07 7.46
N ALA A 32 -16.23 -11.90 6.14
CA ALA A 32 -17.38 -11.90 5.25
C ALA A 32 -17.98 -13.31 5.07
N LEU A 33 -17.14 -14.35 5.13
CA LEU A 33 -17.55 -15.76 4.95
C LEU A 33 -17.88 -16.47 6.27
N VAL A 34 -17.16 -16.11 7.34
CA VAL A 34 -17.26 -16.75 8.65
C VAL A 34 -17.57 -15.67 9.68
N SER A 35 -18.72 -15.81 10.35
CA SER A 35 -19.12 -14.93 11.44
C SER A 35 -18.99 -15.66 12.78
N PRO A 36 -17.82 -15.60 13.45
CA PRO A 36 -17.60 -16.34 14.70
C PRO A 36 -18.35 -15.74 15.90
N TRP A 37 -18.79 -14.48 15.81
CA TRP A 37 -19.47 -13.76 16.90
C TRP A 37 -20.93 -13.36 16.57
N GLY A 38 -21.48 -13.84 15.45
CA GLY A 38 -22.82 -13.48 14.97
C GLY A 38 -22.84 -12.27 14.03
N VAL A 39 -23.91 -12.15 13.23
CA VAL A 39 -24.06 -11.09 12.23
C VAL A 39 -25.06 -10.04 12.74
N ASP A 40 -24.56 -9.04 13.45
CA ASP A 40 -25.30 -7.80 13.69
C ASP A 40 -24.97 -6.80 12.56
N PRO A 41 -25.97 -6.32 11.78
CA PRO A 41 -25.71 -5.44 10.63
C PRO A 41 -25.04 -4.12 10.99
N PHE A 42 -25.33 -3.56 12.16
CA PHE A 42 -24.78 -2.29 12.60
C PHE A 42 -23.32 -2.46 13.03
N VAL A 43 -23.04 -3.44 13.89
CA VAL A 43 -21.68 -3.73 14.39
C VAL A 43 -20.78 -4.21 13.25
N SER A 44 -21.26 -5.16 12.43
CA SER A 44 -20.49 -5.67 11.28
C SER A 44 -20.26 -4.57 10.25
N GLY A 45 -21.28 -3.74 9.99
CA GLY A 45 -21.17 -2.59 9.10
C GLY A 45 -20.10 -1.60 9.57
N MET A 46 -20.07 -1.27 10.86
CA MET A 46 -19.03 -0.41 11.43
C MET A 46 -17.64 -1.05 11.35
N GLN A 47 -17.50 -2.34 11.67
CA GLN A 47 -16.24 -3.06 11.54
C GLN A 47 -15.69 -2.98 10.10
N PHE A 48 -16.50 -3.32 9.11
CA PHE A 48 -16.08 -3.27 7.70
C PHE A 48 -15.85 -1.84 7.22
N ALA A 49 -16.61 -0.85 7.72
CA ALA A 49 -16.38 0.55 7.37
C ALA A 49 -15.02 1.04 7.90
N VAL A 50 -14.69 0.78 9.16
CA VAL A 50 -13.41 1.17 9.77
C VAL A 50 -12.25 0.53 9.02
N VAL A 51 -12.30 -0.78 8.82
CA VAL A 51 -11.24 -1.53 8.15
C VAL A 51 -11.15 -1.16 6.66
N GLY A 52 -12.29 -0.94 6.00
CA GLY A 52 -12.37 -0.52 4.60
C GLY A 52 -11.80 0.88 4.37
N ILE A 53 -12.08 1.83 5.26
CA ILE A 53 -11.49 3.18 5.22
C ILE A 53 -9.97 3.10 5.40
N MET A 54 -9.50 2.29 6.35
CA MET A 54 -8.06 2.06 6.52
C MET A 54 -7.41 1.45 5.28
N ALA A 55 -8.04 0.44 4.67
CA ALA A 55 -7.54 -0.17 3.43
C ALA A 55 -7.48 0.84 2.28
N ALA A 56 -8.54 1.64 2.12
CA ALA A 56 -8.61 2.68 1.08
C ALA A 56 -7.53 3.75 1.30
N ALA A 57 -7.37 4.25 2.53
CA ALA A 57 -6.34 5.21 2.86
C ALA A 57 -4.94 4.65 2.58
N LEU A 58 -4.69 3.39 2.91
CA LEU A 58 -3.41 2.72 2.65
C LEU A 58 -3.10 2.60 1.16
N VAL A 59 -4.09 2.24 0.33
CA VAL A 59 -3.95 2.20 -1.13
C VAL A 59 -3.61 3.58 -1.68
N VAL A 60 -4.32 4.61 -1.22
CA VAL A 60 -4.09 6.00 -1.63
C VAL A 60 -2.66 6.43 -1.27
N LEU A 61 -2.24 6.20 -0.03
CA LEU A 61 -0.89 6.54 0.42
C LEU A 61 0.20 5.78 -0.35
N THR A 62 0.02 4.48 -0.57
CA THR A 62 0.95 3.64 -1.32
C THR A 62 1.11 4.15 -2.76
N TYR A 63 0.00 4.51 -3.41
CA TYR A 63 0.03 5.05 -4.77
C TYR A 63 0.77 6.39 -4.84
N TYR A 64 0.48 7.31 -3.92
CA TYR A 64 1.16 8.60 -3.89
C TYR A 64 2.65 8.47 -3.55
N ALA A 65 3.02 7.56 -2.64
CA ALA A 65 4.41 7.27 -2.32
C ALA A 65 5.17 6.77 -3.56
N GLY A 66 4.64 5.75 -4.27
CA GLY A 66 5.26 5.24 -5.50
C GLY A 66 5.38 6.29 -6.61
N LYS A 67 4.35 7.14 -6.76
CA LYS A 67 4.39 8.25 -7.72
C LYS A 67 5.44 9.30 -7.34
N ALA A 68 5.57 9.63 -6.07
CA ALA A 68 6.56 10.59 -5.58
C ALA A 68 7.99 10.07 -5.80
N ILE A 69 8.24 8.79 -5.50
CA ILE A 69 9.55 8.15 -5.68
C ILE A 69 9.94 8.15 -7.17
N SER A 70 9.08 7.64 -8.06
CA SER A 70 9.36 7.59 -9.50
C SER A 70 9.56 8.97 -10.15
N THR A 71 8.94 10.02 -9.60
CA THR A 71 9.15 11.39 -10.06
C THR A 71 10.50 11.93 -9.61
N ALA A 72 10.90 11.64 -8.36
CA ALA A 72 12.21 12.01 -7.84
C ALA A 72 13.35 11.33 -8.62
N GLU A 73 13.17 10.06 -9.00
CA GLU A 73 14.12 9.30 -9.83
C GLU A 73 14.34 9.96 -11.19
N LYS A 74 13.26 10.25 -11.94
CA LYS A 74 13.36 10.89 -13.26
C LYS A 74 14.08 12.23 -13.22
N LYS A 75 13.88 13.01 -12.15
CA LYS A 75 14.54 14.30 -11.97
C LYS A 75 16.04 14.12 -11.71
N ALA A 76 16.41 13.14 -10.88
CA ALA A 76 17.81 12.83 -10.59
C ALA A 76 18.57 12.34 -11.83
N GLU A 77 17.92 11.57 -12.71
CA GLU A 77 18.50 11.13 -14.00
C GLU A 77 18.71 12.31 -14.96
N ALA A 78 17.73 13.21 -15.07
CA ALA A 78 17.82 14.38 -15.93
C ALA A 78 18.95 15.34 -15.51
N ASP A 79 19.09 15.61 -14.21
CA ASP A 79 20.17 16.46 -13.68
C ASP A 79 21.56 15.85 -13.91
N GLN A 80 21.70 14.52 -13.86
CA GLN A 80 22.97 13.83 -14.14
C GLN A 80 23.32 13.81 -15.64
N GLY A 81 22.31 13.80 -16.52
CA GLY A 81 22.50 13.86 -17.98
C GLY A 81 23.02 15.21 -18.49
N HIS A 82 22.77 16.29 -17.76
CA HIS A 82 23.23 17.64 -18.12
C HIS A 82 24.68 17.94 -17.70
N SER A 83 25.34 17.07 -16.93
CA SER A 83 26.72 17.23 -16.45
C SER A 83 27.76 16.41 -17.25
N LYS A 84 27.41 15.95 -18.46
CA LYS A 84 28.35 15.30 -19.40
C LYS A 84 28.52 16.10 -20.67
#